data_AF-A0A3D4LJH5-F1
#
_entry.id   AF-A0A3D4LJH5-F1
#
_cell.length_a   1.000
_cell.length_b   1.000
_cell.length_c   1.000
_cell.angle_alpha   90.00
_cell.angle_beta   90.00
_cell.angle_gamma   90.00
#
_symmetry.space_group_name_H-M   'P 1'
#
loop_
_entity.id
_entity.type
_entity.pdbx_description
1 polymer ?
#
loop_
_entity_poly.entity_id
_entity_poly.type
_entity_poly.pdbx_seq_one_letter_code
_entity_poly.pdbx_strand_id
1 'polypeptide(L)'
;EEVTRYLLVWSTFIGAGCVYKRGGHINVSFIQDRFKGGANKYVKILVHLICMAFFAIAVYYGVLYMMKQGAQRSPALGIRMNLMYMAIPMGCGVMLLHALSAISEILLTGEVAE
;
A
#
# COMPACT_ATOMS: atom_id res chain seq x y z
N GLU A 1 19.28 17.99 6.79
CA GLU A 1 18.60 16.83 7.41
C GLU A 1 17.13 16.68 7.02
N GLU A 2 16.34 17.76 6.99
CA GLU A 2 14.90 17.71 6.69
C GLU A 2 14.58 17.08 5.30
N VAL A 3 15.35 17.43 4.25
CA VAL A 3 15.20 16.81 2.91
C VAL A 3 15.44 15.30 2.93
N THR A 4 16.48 14.84 3.63
CA THR A 4 16.81 13.41 3.72
C THR A 4 15.65 12.63 4.36
N ARG A 5 15.02 13.21 5.39
CA ARG A 5 13.85 12.61 6.05
C ARG A 5 12.66 12.51 5.11
N TYR A 6 12.43 13.52 4.28
CA TYR A 6 11.36 13.51 3.29
C TYR A 6 11.59 12.49 2.17
N LEU A 7 12.81 12.43 1.64
CA LEU A 7 13.18 11.44 0.64
C LEU A 7 13.05 10.03 1.20
N LEU A 8 13.44 9.80 2.46
CA LEU A 8 13.27 8.51 3.13
C LEU A 8 11.80 8.07 3.18
N VAL A 9 10.88 8.99 3.50
CA VAL A 9 9.44 8.69 3.51
C VAL A 9 8.96 8.30 2.11
N TRP A 10 9.31 9.10 1.09
CA TRP A 10 8.97 8.80 -0.30
C TRP A 10 9.53 7.46 -0.77
N SER A 11 10.81 7.18 -0.51
CA SER A 11 11.45 5.91 -0.84
C SER A 11 10.79 4.72 -0.14
N THR A 12 10.34 4.89 1.10
CA THR A 12 9.64 3.83 1.86
C THR A 12 8.33 3.45 1.17
N PHE A 13 7.53 4.44 0.76
CA PHE A 13 6.26 4.19 0.08
C PHE A 13 6.43 3.59 -1.33
N ILE A 14 7.43 4.07 -2.08
CA ILE A 14 7.76 3.50 -3.39
C ILE A 14 8.23 2.04 -3.23
N GLY A 15 9.12 1.78 -2.28
CA GLY A 15 9.61 0.44 -1.97
C GLY A 15 8.48 -0.50 -1.54
N ALA A 16 7.57 -0.02 -0.69
CA ALA A 16 6.40 -0.79 -0.26
C ALA A 16 5.51 -1.19 -1.45
N GLY A 17 5.29 -0.30 -2.41
CA GLY A 17 4.57 -0.63 -3.66
C GLY A 17 5.27 -1.71 -4.48
N CYS A 18 6.60 -1.62 -4.66
CA CYS A 18 7.38 -2.63 -5.37
C CYS A 18 7.34 -4.00 -4.68
N VAL A 19 7.42 -4.03 -3.35
CA VAL A 19 7.32 -5.25 -2.55
C VAL A 19 5.90 -5.84 -2.64
N TYR A 20 4.86 -4.99 -2.59
CA TYR A 20 3.47 -5.43 -2.74
C TYR A 20 3.27 -6.17 -4.06
N LYS A 21 3.72 -5.57 -5.18
CA LYS A 21 3.58 -6.15 -6.52
C LYS A 21 4.25 -7.52 -6.62
N ARG A 22 5.38 -7.72 -5.95
CA ARG A 22 6.14 -8.98 -5.97
C ARG A 22 5.56 -10.06 -5.03
N GLY A 23 4.36 -9.85 -4.47
CA GLY A 23 3.80 -10.77 -3.48
C GLY A 23 4.56 -10.77 -2.16
N GLY A 24 5.44 -9.79 -1.94
CA GLY A 24 6.26 -9.67 -0.74
C GLY A 24 5.51 -9.15 0.49
N HIS A 25 4.17 -9.18 0.48
CA HIS A 25 3.40 -9.07 1.71
C HIS A 25 3.71 -10.29 2.58
N ILE A 26 4.69 -10.08 3.46
CA ILE A 26 5.14 -10.90 4.59
C ILE A 26 4.27 -12.15 4.78
N ASN A 27 4.75 -13.27 4.27
CA ASN A 27 4.54 -14.60 4.86
C ASN A 27 3.09 -15.01 5.16
N VAL A 28 2.11 -14.58 4.37
CA VAL A 28 0.83 -15.30 4.38
C VAL A 28 1.01 -16.66 3.70
N SER A 29 2.10 -16.87 2.93
CA SER A 29 2.54 -18.18 2.44
C SER A 29 2.54 -19.23 3.57
N PHE A 30 3.02 -18.91 4.78
CA PHE A 30 3.04 -19.90 5.87
C PHE A 30 1.64 -20.37 6.31
N ILE A 31 0.66 -19.47 6.29
CA ILE A 31 -0.75 -19.81 6.58
C ILE A 31 -1.38 -20.50 5.36
N GLN A 32 -1.08 -20.05 4.15
CA GLN A 32 -1.57 -20.59 2.88
C GLN A 32 -1.07 -22.02 2.63
N ASP A 33 0.20 -22.31 2.93
CA ASP A 33 0.84 -23.62 2.82
C ASP A 33 0.19 -24.65 3.75
N ARG A 34 -0.44 -24.20 4.83
CA ARG A 34 -1.16 -25.05 5.77
C ARG A 34 -2.58 -25.39 5.31
N PHE A 35 -3.17 -24.64 4.39
CA PHE A 35 -4.49 -24.92 3.81
C PHE A 35 -4.35 -25.52 2.40
N LYS A 36 -4.67 -26.81 2.25
CA LYS A 36 -4.68 -27.48 0.94
C LYS A 36 -6.00 -27.22 0.18
N GLY A 37 -5.90 -26.93 -1.12
CA GLY A 37 -7.05 -26.84 -2.04
C GLY A 37 -7.79 -25.50 -2.04
N GLY A 38 -9.09 -25.52 -2.36
CA GLY A 38 -9.91 -24.31 -2.60
C GLY A 38 -10.01 -23.32 -1.43
N ALA A 39 -9.78 -23.77 -0.19
CA ALA A 39 -9.76 -22.90 1.00
C ALA A 39 -8.65 -21.84 0.95
N ASN A 40 -7.49 -22.15 0.35
CA ASN A 40 -6.36 -21.22 0.20
C ASN A 40 -6.76 -19.99 -0.63
N LYS A 41 -7.54 -20.20 -1.70
CA LYS A 41 -8.05 -19.14 -2.57
C LYS A 41 -8.88 -18.11 -1.78
N TYR A 42 -9.81 -18.59 -0.95
CA TYR A 42 -10.65 -17.69 -0.14
C TYR A 42 -9.84 -16.92 0.90
N VAL A 43 -8.85 -17.55 1.53
CA VAL A 43 -7.95 -16.89 2.49
C VAL A 43 -7.11 -15.80 1.80
N LYS A 44 -6.54 -16.08 0.61
CA LYS A 44 -5.81 -15.08 -0.19
C LYS A 44 -6.70 -13.87 -0.54
N ILE A 45 -7.92 -14.12 -1.01
CA ILE A 45 -8.88 -13.03 -1.33
C ILE A 45 -9.20 -12.20 -0.09
N LEU A 46 -9.47 -12.85 1.05
CA LEU A 46 -9.80 -12.17 2.30
C LEU A 46 -8.66 -11.28 2.78
N VAL A 47 -7.41 -11.75 2.68
CA VAL A 47 -6.23 -10.95 3.04
C VAL A 47 -6.09 -9.73 2.12
N HIS A 48 -6.21 -9.91 0.80
CA HIS A 48 -6.15 -8.78 -0.13
C HIS A 48 -7.30 -7.78 0.09
N LEU A 49 -8.51 -8.24 0.46
CA LEU A 49 -9.62 -7.38 0.82
C LEU A 49 -9.33 -6.55 2.08
N ILE A 50 -8.74 -7.17 3.12
CA ILE A 50 -8.34 -6.45 4.34
C ILE A 50 -7.26 -5.42 4.01
N CYS A 51 -6.25 -5.79 3.23
CA CYS A 51 -5.22 -4.85 2.77
C CYS A 51 -5.82 -3.70 1.95
N MET A 52 -6.76 -4.00 1.06
CA MET A 52 -7.44 -3.01 0.23
C MET A 52 -8.24 -2.03 1.09
N ALA A 53 -9.00 -2.52 2.08
CA ALA A 53 -9.70 -1.67 3.03
C ALA A 53 -8.72 -0.77 3.79
N PHE A 54 -7.61 -1.33 4.29
CA PHE A 54 -6.58 -0.57 4.97
C PHE A 54 -5.97 0.52 4.07
N PHE A 55 -5.59 0.22 2.83
CA PHE A 55 -5.04 1.22 1.91
C PHE A 55 -6.07 2.27 1.52
N ALA A 56 -7.34 1.91 1.31
CA ALA A 56 -8.39 2.86 1.02
C ALA A 56 -8.58 3.87 2.17
N ILE A 57 -8.59 3.37 3.41
CA ILE A 57 -8.63 4.20 4.62
C ILE A 57 -7.38 5.09 4.69
N ALA A 58 -6.20 4.53 4.46
CA ALA A 58 -4.93 5.26 4.49
C ALA A 58 -4.86 6.36 3.43
N VAL A 59 -5.37 6.12 2.22
CA VAL A 59 -5.48 7.13 1.16
C VAL A 59 -6.45 8.23 1.59
N TYR A 60 -7.64 7.87 2.08
CA TYR A 60 -8.66 8.84 2.49
C TYR A 60 -8.15 9.78 3.60
N TYR A 61 -7.63 9.21 4.69
CA TYR A 61 -7.08 10.01 5.78
C TYR A 61 -5.78 10.70 5.38
N GLY A 62 -4.97 10.11 4.51
CA GLY A 62 -3.76 10.75 3.96
C GLY A 62 -4.08 12.02 3.18
N VAL A 63 -5.11 12.00 2.33
CA VAL A 63 -5.60 13.18 1.62
C VAL A 63 -6.17 14.22 2.59
N LEU A 64 -6.99 13.80 3.55
CA LEU A 64 -7.56 14.70 4.55
C LEU A 64 -6.46 15.41 5.36
N TYR A 65 -5.43 14.66 5.76
CA TYR A 65 -4.31 15.18 6.52
C TYR A 65 -3.45 16.12 5.67
N MET A 66 -3.19 15.77 4.40
CA MET A 66 -2.52 16.64 3.43
C MET A 66 -3.27 17.97 3.30
N MET A 67 -4.59 17.95 3.13
CA MET A 67 -5.39 19.18 2.98
C MET A 67 -5.40 20.03 4.25
N LYS A 68 -5.46 19.41 5.43
CA LYS A 68 -5.50 20.14 6.71
C LYS A 68 -4.14 20.74 7.09
N GLN A 69 -3.06 19.98 6.92
CA GLN A 69 -1.75 20.34 7.46
C GLN A 69 -0.75 20.80 6.40
N GLY A 70 -0.98 20.48 5.13
CA GLY A 70 -0.01 20.73 4.07
C GLY A 70 0.00 22.16 3.50
N ALA A 71 -0.90 23.03 3.97
CA ALA A 71 -0.84 24.48 3.75
C ALA A 71 0.34 25.14 4.48
N GLN A 72 0.88 24.50 5.52
CA GLN A 72 2.05 24.97 6.24
C GLN A 72 3.34 24.76 5.42
N ARG A 73 4.30 25.67 5.59
CA ARG A 73 5.64 25.55 5.02
C ARG A 73 6.60 24.90 6.02
N SER A 74 7.60 24.19 5.52
CA SER A 74 8.60 23.57 6.38
C SER A 74 9.43 24.62 7.11
N PRO A 75 9.79 24.40 8.40
CA PRO A 75 10.49 25.40 9.19
C PRO A 75 11.87 25.73 8.65
N ALA A 76 12.58 24.74 8.08
CA ALA A 76 13.96 24.91 7.64
C ALA A 76 14.10 25.21 6.14
N LEU A 77 13.32 24.55 5.28
CA LEU A 77 13.40 24.73 3.82
C LEU A 77 12.29 25.61 3.21
N GLY A 78 11.25 25.94 3.96
CA GLY A 78 10.12 26.74 3.43
C GLY A 78 9.30 26.02 2.35
N ILE A 79 9.48 24.70 2.19
CA ILE A 79 8.77 23.89 1.20
C ILE A 79 7.35 23.64 1.66
N ARG A 80 6.38 23.61 0.74
CA ARG A 80 4.99 23.29 1.06
C ARG A 80 4.89 21.84 1.55
N MET A 81 4.33 21.64 2.74
CA MET A 81 4.26 20.30 3.35
C MET A 81 3.29 19.35 2.65
N ASN A 82 2.42 19.89 1.78
CA ASN A 82 1.61 19.10 0.83
C ASN A 82 2.46 18.04 0.09
N LEU A 83 3.65 18.40 -0.40
CA LEU A 83 4.52 17.48 -1.14
C LEU A 83 4.98 16.29 -0.30
N MET A 84 5.07 16.47 1.02
CA MET A 84 5.54 15.41 1.92
C MET A 84 4.39 14.52 2.35
N TYR A 85 3.24 15.11 2.67
CA TYR A 85 2.04 14.34 2.99
C TYR A 85 1.47 13.59 1.79
N MET A 86 1.74 14.05 0.56
CA MET A 86 1.32 13.37 -0.67
C MET A 86 1.96 11.98 -0.85
N ALA A 87 3.10 11.70 -0.20
CA ALA A 87 3.74 10.39 -0.26
C ALA A 87 2.81 9.26 0.21
N ILE A 88 1.96 9.54 1.22
CA ILE A 88 1.03 8.57 1.80
C ILE A 88 -0.09 8.18 0.81
N PRO A 89 -0.94 9.11 0.32
CA PRO A 89 -1.99 8.75 -0.63
C PRO A 89 -1.44 8.25 -1.97
N MET A 90 -0.27 8.72 -2.41
CA MET A 90 0.38 8.17 -3.61
C MET A 90 0.85 6.73 -3.40
N GLY A 91 1.59 6.46 -2.32
CA GLY A 91 2.09 5.13 -2.01
C GLY A 91 0.97 4.13 -1.77
N CYS A 92 0.04 4.45 -0.87
CA CYS A 92 -1.11 3.61 -0.57
C CYS A 92 -2.04 3.46 -1.78
N GLY A 93 -2.17 4.48 -2.63
CA GLY A 93 -2.94 4.40 -3.87
C GLY A 93 -2.35 3.38 -4.85
N VAL A 94 -1.03 3.37 -5.04
CA VAL A 94 -0.35 2.35 -5.85
C VAL A 94 -0.53 0.95 -5.25
N MET A 95 -0.39 0.79 -3.94
CA MET A 95 -0.61 -0.49 -3.27
C MET A 95 -2.07 -0.97 -3.38
N LEU A 96 -3.03 -0.05 -3.35
CA LEU A 96 -4.45 -0.34 -3.57
C LEU A 96 -4.70 -0.88 -4.99
N LEU A 97 -4.07 -0.27 -6.00
CA LEU A 97 -4.15 -0.76 -7.39
C LEU A 97 -3.55 -2.15 -7.53
N HIS A 98 -2.42 -2.42 -6.89
CA HIS A 98 -1.85 -3.77 -6.88
C HIS A 98 -2.73 -4.78 -6.15
N ALA A 99 -3.38 -4.40 -5.05
CA ALA A 99 -4.34 -5.25 -4.35
C ALA A 99 -5.54 -5.61 -5.25
N LEU A 100 -6.07 -4.63 -5.99
CA LEU A 100 -7.14 -4.85 -6.97
C LEU A 100 -6.70 -5.80 -8.09
N SER A 101 -5.50 -5.58 -8.64
CA SER A 101 -4.91 -6.44 -9.67
C SER A 101 -4.80 -7.89 -9.17
N ALA A 102 -4.27 -8.11 -7.97
CA ALA A 102 -4.11 -9.44 -7.38
C ALA A 102 -5.47 -10.16 -7.20
N ILE A 103 -6.51 -9.46 -6.73
CA ILE A 103 -7.85 -10.05 -6.61
C ILE A 103 -8.41 -10.40 -7.99
N SER A 104 -8.27 -9.51 -8.97
CA SER A 104 -8.78 -9.76 -10.33
C SER A 104 -8.10 -10.96 -10.99
N GLU A 105 -6.80 -11.15 -10.77
CA GLU A 105 -6.04 -12.29 -11.28
C GLU A 105 -6.50 -13.61 -10.64
N ILE A 106 -6.72 -13.62 -9.31
CA ILE A 106 -7.24 -14.79 -8.60
C ILE A 106 -8.66 -15.17 -9.09
N LEU A 107 -9.49 -14.17 -9.44
CA LEU A 107 -10.84 -14.40 -9.96
C LEU A 107 -10.84 -14.89 -11.42
N LEU A 108 -10.01 -14.30 -12.28
CA LEU A 108 -9.96 -14.62 -13.72
C LEU A 108 -9.25 -15.93 -14.02
N THR A 109 -8.11 -16.18 -13.38
CA THR A 109 -7.26 -17.34 -13.72
C THR A 109 -7.75 -18.62 -13.05
N GLY A 110 -8.58 -18.52 -12.00
CA GLY A 110 -9.03 -19.71 -11.27
C GLY A 110 -7.95 -20.31 -10.36
N GLU A 111 -6.70 -20.28 -10.83
CA GLU A 111 -5.49 -20.76 -10.19
C GLU A 111 -4.92 -19.74 -9.21
N VAL A 112 -4.52 -20.27 -8.06
CA VAL A 112 -3.73 -19.55 -7.09
C VAL A 112 -2.31 -19.55 -7.62
N ALA A 113 -1.86 -18.46 -8.24
CA ALA A 113 -0.46 -18.30 -8.58
C ALA A 113 0.37 -18.53 -7.29
N GLU A 114 1.26 -19.52 -7.36
CA GLU A 114 2.18 -19.91 -6.28
C GLU A 114 3.12 -18.77 -5.91
#